data_AF-A0A1A6FY03-F1
#
_entry.id   AF-A0A1A6FY03-F1
#
_cell.length_a   1.000
_cell.length_b   1.000
_cell.length_c   1.000
_cell.angle_alpha   90.00
_cell.angle_beta   90.00
_cell.angle_gamma   90.00
#
_symmetry.space_group_name_H-M   'P 1'
#
loop_
_entity.id
_entity.type
_entity.pdbx_description
1 polymer ?
#
loop_
_entity_poly.entity_id
_entity_poly.type
_entity_poly.pdbx_seq_one_letter_code
_entity_poly.pdbx_strand_id
1 'polypeptide(L)'
;MSHDVDVVIKHNKFVRETYDFDSTVLKLKTPITFHMNVAPACLPQKDWAETTLMTQKSGMVSGFGRTHEKGRPSNILKMLEVPYVDRNTCKLS
;
A
#
# COMPACT_ATOMS: atom_id res chain seq x y z
N MET A 1 -20.14 5.57 -2.53
CA MET A 1 -20.55 4.23 -2.04
C MET A 1 -19.60 3.88 -0.90
N SER A 2 -20.12 3.42 0.24
CA SER A 2 -19.31 3.00 1.40
C SER A 2 -19.52 1.51 1.62
N HIS A 3 -18.48 0.80 2.08
CA HIS A 3 -18.56 -0.61 2.45
C HIS A 3 -18.21 -0.78 3.92
N ASP A 4 -19.01 -1.56 4.64
CA ASP A 4 -18.71 -1.96 6.00
C ASP A 4 -17.72 -3.13 6.03
N VAL A 5 -16.87 -3.15 7.05
CA VAL A 5 -15.95 -4.26 7.31
C VAL A 5 -16.71 -5.40 7.99
N ASP A 6 -16.55 -6.62 7.46
CA ASP A 6 -17.05 -7.88 8.04
C ASP A 6 -16.00 -8.45 9.01
N VAL A 7 -14.77 -8.63 8.51
CA VAL A 7 -13.68 -9.26 9.25
C VAL A 7 -12.38 -8.49 9.05
N VAL A 8 -11.65 -8.31 10.13
CA VAL A 8 -10.27 -7.79 10.14
C VAL A 8 -9.32 -8.96 10.38
N ILE A 9 -8.45 -9.26 9.42
CA ILE A 9 -7.45 -10.33 9.50
C ILE A 9 -6.08 -9.69 9.65
N LYS A 10 -5.69 -9.40 10.89
CA LYS A 10 -4.38 -8.81 11.22
C LYS A 10 -3.29 -9.87 11.19
N HIS A 11 -2.11 -9.55 10.67
CA HIS A 11 -0.96 -10.45 10.80
C HIS A 11 -0.66 -10.72 12.27
N ASN A 12 -0.62 -12.00 12.67
CA ASN A 12 -0.50 -12.41 14.07
C ASN A 12 0.85 -12.03 14.72
N LYS A 13 1.89 -11.84 13.92
CA LYS A 13 3.23 -11.39 14.35
C LYS A 13 3.43 -9.87 14.34
N PHE A 14 2.38 -9.06 14.15
CA PHE A 14 2.53 -7.60 14.16
C PHE A 14 3.15 -7.10 15.47
N VAL A 15 4.21 -6.29 15.36
CA VAL A 15 4.90 -5.64 16.49
C VAL A 15 4.72 -4.13 16.38
N ARG A 16 4.07 -3.51 17.37
CA ARG A 16 3.70 -2.09 17.31
C ARG A 16 4.90 -1.16 17.39
N GLU A 17 5.93 -1.56 18.14
CA GLU A 17 7.11 -0.75 18.43
C GLU A 17 8.02 -0.62 17.21
N THR A 18 8.07 -1.66 16.37
CA THR A 18 8.95 -1.74 15.20
C THR A 18 8.20 -1.69 13.87
N TYR A 19 6.87 -1.81 13.90
CA TYR A 19 6.03 -2.03 12.71
C TYR A 19 6.43 -3.29 11.93
N ASP A 20 7.08 -4.26 12.58
CA ASP A 20 7.37 -5.54 11.95
C ASP A 20 6.05 -6.30 11.68
N PHE A 21 5.98 -6.98 10.53
CA PHE A 21 4.77 -7.60 9.98
C PHE A 21 3.54 -6.66 9.87
N ASP A 22 3.72 -5.40 9.49
CA ASP A 22 2.64 -4.43 9.27
C ASP A 22 1.81 -4.72 8.00
N SER A 23 0.98 -5.76 8.06
CA SER A 23 0.03 -6.14 7.01
C SER A 23 -1.30 -6.62 7.60
N THR A 24 -2.41 -6.32 6.92
CA THR A 24 -3.77 -6.71 7.32
C THR A 24 -4.65 -6.83 6.10
N VAL A 25 -5.58 -7.79 6.11
CA VAL A 25 -6.62 -7.93 5.09
C VAL A 25 -7.98 -7.60 5.70
N LEU A 26 -8.77 -6.79 4.98
CA LEU A 26 -10.15 -6.46 5.35
C LEU A 26 -11.10 -7.21 4.42
N LYS A 27 -11.97 -8.04 4.98
CA LYS A 27 -13.11 -8.62 4.25
C LYS A 27 -14.30 -7.68 4.41
N LEU A 28 -14.91 -7.30 3.29
CA LEU A 28 -16.08 -6.43 3.29
C LEU A 28 -17.36 -7.25 3.49
N LYS A 29 -18.37 -6.65 4.13
CA LYS A 29 -19.71 -7.28 4.30
C LYS A 29 -20.43 -7.46 2.97
N THR A 30 -20.21 -6.54 2.03
CA THR A 30 -20.82 -6.56 0.70
C THR A 30 -19.73 -6.51 -0.37
N PRO A 31 -19.89 -7.26 -1.48
CA PRO A 31 -18.93 -7.24 -2.57
C PRO A 31 -18.89 -5.87 -3.26
N ILE A 32 -17.72 -5.51 -3.79
CA ILE A 32 -17.53 -4.31 -4.59
C ILE A 32 -18.02 -4.57 -6.01
N THR A 33 -18.79 -3.63 -6.57
CA THR A 33 -19.11 -3.61 -8.01
C THR A 33 -18.04 -2.80 -8.75
N PHE A 34 -17.29 -3.45 -9.64
CA PHE A 34 -16.24 -2.78 -10.42
C PHE A 34 -16.81 -1.82 -11.46
N HIS A 35 -16.09 -0.72 -11.68
CA HIS A 35 -16.43 0.31 -12.67
C HIS A 35 -15.18 1.14 -12.99
N MET A 36 -15.33 2.22 -13.77
CA MET A 36 -14.22 3.02 -14.31
C MET A 36 -13.14 3.45 -13.30
N ASN A 37 -13.52 3.74 -12.05
CA ASN A 37 -12.59 4.22 -11.01
C ASN A 37 -12.40 3.20 -9.87
N VAL A 38 -12.91 1.97 -10.03
CA VAL A 38 -12.87 0.93 -9.00
C VAL A 38 -12.53 -0.41 -9.66
N ALA A 39 -11.28 -0.81 -9.53
CA ALA A 39 -10.72 -2.06 -10.01
C ALA A 39 -9.63 -2.57 -9.05
N PRO A 40 -9.38 -3.89 -8.96
CA PRO A 40 -8.35 -4.44 -8.10
C PRO A 40 -6.95 -4.27 -8.70
N ALA A 41 -5.94 -4.19 -7.84
CA ALA A 41 -4.55 -4.40 -8.23
C ALA A 41 -4.24 -5.90 -8.33
N CYS A 42 -3.27 -6.28 -9.16
CA CYS A 42 -2.83 -7.66 -9.31
C CYS A 42 -1.90 -8.08 -8.16
N LEU A 43 -2.07 -9.31 -7.67
CA LEU A 43 -1.08 -9.96 -6.79
C LEU A 43 -0.10 -10.75 -7.66
N PRO A 44 1.21 -10.40 -7.66
CA PRO A 44 2.20 -11.10 -8.47
C PRO A 44 2.63 -12.43 -7.84
N GLN A 45 3.21 -13.32 -8.65
CA GLN A 45 3.95 -14.47 -8.14
C GLN A 45 5.25 -13.96 -7.49
N LYS A 46 5.61 -14.54 -6.33
CA LYS A 46 6.67 -14.03 -5.47
C LYS A 46 8.03 -13.92 -6.17
N ASP A 47 8.51 -15.01 -6.75
CA ASP A 47 9.85 -15.03 -7.37
C ASP A 47 9.93 -14.04 -8.53
N TRP A 48 8.88 -13.96 -9.34
CA TRP A 48 8.76 -12.98 -10.42
C TRP A 48 8.75 -11.53 -9.91
N ALA A 49 8.03 -11.26 -8.82
CA ALA A 49 8.02 -9.94 -8.20
C ALA A 49 9.44 -9.55 -7.74
N GLU A 50 10.16 -10.46 -7.09
CA GLU A 50 11.52 -10.23 -6.60
C GLU A 50 12.51 -10.01 -7.74
N THR A 51 12.45 -10.81 -8.81
CA THR A 51 13.41 -10.71 -9.92
C THR A 51 13.08 -9.61 -10.93
N THR A 52 11.82 -9.19 -11.03
CA THR A 52 11.34 -8.31 -12.11
C THR A 52 10.73 -7.00 -11.60
N LEU A 53 9.82 -7.03 -10.61
CA LEU A 53 9.17 -5.80 -10.14
C LEU A 53 10.08 -5.00 -9.20
N MET A 54 10.73 -5.66 -8.26
CA MET A 54 11.61 -5.03 -7.27
C MET A 54 12.96 -4.59 -7.86
N THR A 55 13.24 -4.96 -9.12
CA THR A 55 14.43 -4.57 -9.88
C THR A 55 14.16 -3.42 -10.87
N GLN A 56 12.91 -2.93 -10.95
CA GLN A 56 12.61 -1.71 -11.69
C GLN A 56 13.23 -0.48 -11.00
N LYS A 57 13.31 0.65 -11.70
CA LYS A 57 13.89 1.88 -11.15
C LYS A 57 13.01 2.52 -10.07
N SER A 58 11.70 2.39 -10.22
CA SER A 58 10.70 3.14 -9.46
C SER A 58 9.40 2.35 -9.35
N GLY A 59 8.59 2.74 -8.37
CA GLY A 59 7.20 2.34 -8.23
C GLY A 59 6.30 3.59 -8.12
N MET A 60 4.99 3.38 -8.09
CA MET A 60 4.02 4.47 -7.92
C MET A 60 3.31 4.34 -6.58
N VAL A 61 3.29 5.43 -5.80
CA VAL A 61 2.52 5.55 -4.55
C VAL A 61 1.36 6.52 -4.78
N SER A 62 0.21 6.28 -4.16
CA SER A 62 -0.95 7.16 -4.24
C SER A 62 -1.69 7.28 -2.92
N GLY A 63 -2.45 8.36 -2.73
CA GLY A 63 -3.26 8.56 -1.54
C GLY A 63 -3.80 9.98 -1.35
N PHE A 64 -4.55 10.16 -0.26
CA PHE A 64 -5.15 11.43 0.18
C PHE A 64 -4.38 12.07 1.34
N GLY A 65 -3.12 11.68 1.55
CA GLY A 65 -2.28 12.14 2.65
C GLY A 65 -1.95 13.63 2.60
N ARG A 66 -1.13 14.08 3.57
CA ARG A 66 -0.65 15.47 3.63
C ARG A 66 0.23 15.80 2.43
N THR A 67 0.16 17.03 1.93
CA THR A 67 0.98 17.48 0.78
C THR A 67 2.38 17.95 1.17
N HIS A 68 2.63 18.14 2.46
CA HIS A 68 3.92 18.42 3.09
C HIS A 68 3.83 18.05 4.58
N GLU A 69 4.96 17.94 5.26
CA GLU A 69 5.00 17.63 6.70
C GLU A 69 4.17 18.65 7.49
N LYS A 70 3.35 18.17 8.44
CA LYS A 70 2.42 18.99 9.26
C LYS A 70 1.35 19.78 8.47
N GLY A 71 1.26 19.59 7.15
CA GLY A 71 0.26 20.20 6.29
C GLY A 71 -1.13 19.57 6.40
N ARG A 72 -2.08 20.09 5.61
CA ARG A 72 -3.43 19.52 5.48
C ARG A 72 -3.43 18.32 4.52
N PRO A 73 -4.28 17.30 4.77
CA PRO A 73 -4.54 16.23 3.81
C PRO A 73 -5.08 16.78 2.48
N SER A 74 -4.88 16.03 1.39
CA SER A 74 -5.43 16.40 0.08
C SER A 74 -6.88 15.95 -0.06
N ASN A 75 -7.73 16.82 -0.63
CA ASN A 75 -9.11 16.46 -0.99
C ASN A 75 -9.21 15.74 -2.34
N ILE A 76 -8.10 15.62 -3.07
CA ILE A 76 -8.01 14.94 -4.35
C ILE A 76 -6.99 13.81 -4.25
N LEU A 77 -7.25 12.70 -4.93
CA LEU A 77 -6.28 11.60 -4.99
C LEU A 77 -5.03 12.09 -5.73
N LYS A 78 -3.87 11.95 -5.09
CA LYS A 78 -2.57 12.23 -5.71
C LYS A 78 -1.80 10.94 -5.91
N MET A 79 -0.90 10.96 -6.89
CA MET A 79 0.07 9.89 -7.14
C MET A 79 1.47 10.49 -7.34
N LEU A 80 2.49 9.72 -7.02
CA LEU A 80 3.88 10.09 -7.17
C LEU A 80 4.69 8.85 -7.56
N GLU A 81 5.57 9.01 -8.55
CA GLU A 81 6.58 8.01 -8.86
C GLU A 81 7.75 8.16 -7.88
N VAL A 82 8.13 7.07 -7.22
CA VAL A 82 9.20 7.03 -6.22
C VAL A 82 10.27 6.03 -6.64
N PRO A 83 11.56 6.41 -6.63
CA PRO A 83 12.63 5.47 -6.93
C PRO A 83 12.76 4.45 -5.81
N TYR A 84 13.08 3.20 -6.16
CA TYR A 84 13.50 2.23 -5.14
C TYR A 84 14.84 2.66 -4.55
N VAL A 85 14.98 2.47 -3.24
CA VAL A 85 16.21 2.74 -2.48
C VAL A 85 16.75 1.41 -1.99
N ASP A 86 18.06 1.19 -2.15
CA ASP A 86 18.68 -0.05 -1.71
C ASP A 86 18.59 -0.19 -0.18
N ARG A 87 18.59 -1.44 0.28
CA ARG A 87 18.39 -1.77 1.69
C ARG A 87 19.50 -1.21 2.59
N ASN A 88 20.74 -1.09 2.10
CA ASN A 88 21.84 -0.58 2.93
C ASN A 88 21.68 0.92 3.16
N THR A 89 21.38 1.68 2.11
CA THR A 89 21.07 3.11 2.22
C THR A 89 19.85 3.35 3.11
N CYS A 90 18.79 2.56 2.95
CA CYS A 90 17.59 2.66 3.78
C CYS A 90 17.88 2.44 5.29
N LYS A 91 18.79 1.52 5.64
CA LYS A 91 19.17 1.25 7.04
C LYS A 91 20.08 2.31 7.66
N LEU A 92 20.72 3.14 6.85
CA LEU A 92 21.58 4.24 7.29
C LEU A 92 20.81 5.54 7.54
N SER A 93 19.53 5.57 7.13
CA SER A 93 18.65 6.74 7.28
C SER A 93 18.18 6.95 8.72
#